data_AF-A0A7S0B264-F1
#
_entry.id   AF-A0A7S0B264-F1
#
_cell.length_a   1.000
_cell.length_b   1.000
_cell.length_c   1.000
_cell.angle_alpha   90.00
_cell.angle_beta   90.00
_cell.angle_gamma   90.00
#
_symmetry.space_group_name_H-M   'P 1'
#
loop_
_entity.id
_entity.type
_entity.pdbx_description
1 polymer ?
#
loop_
_entity_poly.entity_id
_entity_poly.type
_entity_poly.pdbx_seq_one_letter_code
_entity_poly.pdbx_strand_id
1 'polypeptide(L)'
;IIGDILPITPFAAVAGVPAYLAMSVVLTHYVRHRRALGSQLSNFNIEDAQCQDETDRELIYRTLKAQFESLQGFNEHVHTTVRSSVLASLGLELHWPLAYTWPAFLFRLFWETDRIAVGYWLQMSQVRTPASLTSR
;
A
#
# COMPACT_ATOMS: atom_id res chain seq x y z
N ILE A 1 5.61 25.44 31.37
CA ILE A 1 4.27 25.56 31.97
C ILE A 1 3.29 25.59 30.81
N ILE A 2 2.54 24.50 30.64
CA ILE A 2 1.36 24.33 29.77
C ILE A 2 1.58 24.90 28.36
N GLY A 3 2.27 24.19 27.46
CA GLY A 3 1.60 23.08 26.78
C GLY A 3 0.53 23.65 25.85
N ASP A 4 0.93 24.46 24.87
CA ASP A 4 0.07 24.89 23.76
C ASP A 4 -0.30 23.65 22.94
N ILE A 5 -1.28 22.91 23.45
CA ILE A 5 -2.07 21.96 22.68
C ILE A 5 -2.84 22.85 21.71
N LEU A 6 -2.21 23.15 20.56
CA LEU A 6 -2.88 23.69 19.39
C LEU A 6 -4.20 22.94 19.27
N PRO A 7 -5.37 23.63 19.31
CA PRO A 7 -6.63 22.95 19.17
C PRO A 7 -6.54 22.22 17.83
N ILE A 8 -6.52 20.88 17.88
CA ILE A 8 -6.61 20.05 16.70
C ILE A 8 -7.84 20.58 15.99
N THR A 9 -7.64 21.32 14.90
CA THR A 9 -8.74 21.97 14.22
C THR A 9 -9.76 20.87 13.92
N PRO A 10 -11.07 21.10 14.12
CA PRO A 10 -12.08 20.05 13.90
C PRO A 10 -11.93 19.42 12.50
N PHE A 11 -11.41 20.18 11.54
CA PHE A 11 -11.01 19.73 10.21
C PHE A 11 -9.96 18.59 10.20
N ALA A 12 -8.92 18.66 11.02
CA ALA A 12 -7.89 17.63 11.14
C ALA A 12 -8.44 16.33 11.73
N ALA A 13 -9.38 16.42 12.68
CA ALA A 13 -10.08 15.25 13.22
C ALA A 13 -11.05 14.64 12.19
N VAL A 14 -11.80 15.47 11.46
CA VAL A 14 -12.80 15.05 10.46
C VAL A 14 -12.14 14.38 9.25
N ALA A 15 -10.98 14.83 8.80
CA ALA A 15 -10.27 14.22 7.66
C ALA A 15 -9.30 13.10 8.08
N GLY A 16 -8.65 13.23 9.25
CA GLY A 16 -7.65 12.29 9.71
C GLY A 16 -8.22 10.93 10.11
N VAL A 17 -9.38 10.90 10.78
CA VAL A 17 -10.00 9.64 11.22
C VAL A 17 -10.44 8.76 10.04
N PRO A 18 -11.16 9.26 9.02
CA PRO A 18 -11.50 8.46 7.84
C PRO A 18 -10.27 7.97 7.08
N ALA A 19 -9.24 8.80 6.93
CA ALA A 19 -8.00 8.41 6.25
C ALA A 19 -7.28 7.27 6.99
N TYR A 20 -7.22 7.35 8.33
CA TYR A 20 -6.66 6.30 9.17
C TYR A 20 -7.46 4.99 9.05
N LEU A 21 -8.79 5.06 9.12
CA LEU A 21 -9.67 3.90 8.96
C LEU A 21 -9.57 3.27 7.58
N ALA A 22 -9.52 4.08 6.51
CA ALA A 22 -9.32 3.58 5.16
C ALA A 22 -7.97 2.86 5.03
N MET A 23 -6.90 3.45 5.57
CA MET A 23 -5.57 2.84 5.55
C MET A 23 -5.53 1.53 6.36
N SER A 24 -6.18 1.46 7.52
CA SER A 24 -6.20 0.25 8.35
C SER A 24 -6.94 -0.92 7.66
N VAL A 25 -8.03 -0.63 6.95
CA VAL A 25 -8.76 -1.62 6.15
C VAL A 25 -7.87 -2.14 5.02
N VAL A 26 -7.22 -1.24 4.27
CA VAL A 26 -6.34 -1.62 3.15
C VAL A 26 -5.18 -2.50 3.63
N LEU A 27 -4.52 -2.15 4.73
CA LEU A 27 -3.45 -2.96 5.32
C LEU A 27 -3.94 -4.33 5.78
N THR A 28 -5.11 -4.37 6.40
CA THR A 28 -5.72 -5.64 6.84
C THR A 28 -5.99 -6.54 5.65
N HIS A 29 -6.52 -6.00 4.55
CA HIS A 29 -6.71 -6.74 3.32
C HIS A 29 -5.38 -7.20 2.73
N TYR A 30 -4.37 -6.33 2.66
CA TYR A 30 -3.04 -6.68 2.18
C TYR A 30 -2.43 -7.87 2.94
N VAL A 31 -2.44 -7.82 4.28
CA VAL A 31 -1.93 -8.91 5.13
C VAL A 31 -2.73 -10.20 4.90
N ARG A 32 -4.06 -10.12 4.79
CA ARG A 32 -4.91 -11.28 4.51
C ARG A 32 -4.59 -11.91 3.16
N HIS A 33 -4.47 -11.12 2.10
CA HIS A 33 -4.12 -11.61 0.77
C HIS A 33 -2.73 -12.26 0.76
N ARG A 34 -1.77 -11.67 1.48
CA ARG A 34 -0.42 -12.24 1.61
C ARG A 34 -0.43 -13.60 2.30
N ARG A 35 -1.18 -13.74 3.41
CA ARG A 35 -1.34 -15.02 4.10
C ARG A 35 -2.07 -16.05 3.24
N ALA A 36 -3.11 -15.63 2.54
CA ALA A 36 -3.83 -16.49 1.61
C ALA A 36 -2.91 -17.01 0.50
N LEU A 37 -2.10 -16.14 -0.11
CA LEU A 37 -1.12 -16.54 -1.12
C LEU A 37 -0.08 -17.50 -0.56
N GLY A 38 0.43 -17.24 0.65
CA GLY A 38 1.35 -18.15 1.33
C GLY A 38 0.74 -19.54 1.56
N SER A 39 -0.54 -19.60 1.93
CA SER A 39 -1.29 -20.86 2.10
C SER A 39 -1.58 -21.55 0.76
N GLN A 40 -1.88 -20.79 -0.29
CA GLN A 40 -2.09 -21.36 -1.63
C GLN A 40 -0.80 -21.99 -2.15
N LEU A 41 0.35 -21.34 -1.96
CA LEU A 41 1.65 -21.89 -2.35
C LEU A 41 2.08 -23.07 -1.48
N SER A 42 1.67 -23.14 -0.21
CA SER A 42 1.97 -24.30 0.64
C SER A 42 1.12 -25.52 0.30
N ASN A 43 -0.09 -25.31 -0.24
CA ASN A 43 -1.04 -26.36 -0.57
C ASN A 43 -1.15 -26.58 -2.08
N PHE A 44 -0.27 -25.96 -2.87
CA PHE A 44 -0.28 -26.06 -4.32
C PHE A 44 0.03 -27.49 -4.76
N ASN A 45 -0.82 -28.05 -5.62
CA ASN A 45 -0.54 -29.29 -6.32
C ASN A 45 -0.91 -29.12 -7.79
N ILE A 46 0.02 -29.48 -8.69
CA ILE A 46 -0.18 -29.39 -10.13
C ILE A 46 -1.33 -30.28 -10.65
N GLU A 47 -1.68 -31.33 -9.90
CA GLU A 47 -2.78 -32.23 -10.24
C GLU A 47 -4.16 -31.57 -10.06
N ASP A 48 -4.27 -30.63 -9.11
CA ASP A 48 -5.49 -29.88 -8.82
C ASP A 48 -5.64 -28.63 -9.72
N ALA A 49 -4.64 -28.36 -10.57
CA ALA A 49 -4.66 -27.22 -11.47
C ALA A 49 -5.75 -27.39 -12.53
N GLN A 50 -6.66 -26.42 -12.59
CA GLN A 50 -7.71 -26.40 -13.62
C GLN A 50 -7.10 -26.00 -14.96
N CYS A 51 -7.08 -26.94 -15.91
CA CYS A 51 -6.79 -26.67 -17.32
C CYS A 51 -8.10 -26.50 -18.08
N GLN A 52 -8.17 -25.49 -18.95
CA GLN A 52 -9.36 -25.27 -19.79
C GLN A 52 -9.45 -26.33 -20.91
N ASP A 53 -8.30 -26.73 -21.47
CA ASP A 53 -8.18 -27.83 -22.43
C ASP A 53 -7.38 -28.98 -21.80
N GLU A 54 -7.93 -30.18 -21.91
CA GLU A 54 -7.33 -31.40 -21.37
C GLU A 54 -6.09 -31.84 -22.17
N THR A 55 -6.05 -31.50 -23.46
CA THR A 55 -4.92 -31.74 -24.36
C THR A 55 -3.69 -30.94 -23.89
N ASP A 56 -3.92 -29.70 -23.48
CA ASP A 56 -2.87 -28.84 -22.93
C ASP A 56 -2.35 -29.37 -21.59
N ARG A 57 -3.23 -29.96 -20.78
CA ARG A 57 -2.83 -30.57 -19.49
C ARG A 57 -1.78 -31.66 -19.70
N GLU A 58 -2.00 -32.54 -20.67
CA GLU A 58 -1.06 -33.63 -20.97
C GLU A 58 0.30 -33.08 -21.48
N LEU A 59 0.26 -32.05 -22.33
CA LEU A 59 1.47 -31.39 -22.82
C LEU A 59 2.25 -30.70 -21.69
N ILE A 60 1.56 -30.02 -20.78
CA ILE A 60 2.17 -29.41 -19.59
C ILE A 60 2.80 -30.48 -18.71
N TYR A 61 2.07 -31.57 -18.41
CA TYR A 61 2.60 -32.64 -17.55
C TYR A 61 3.81 -33.32 -18.15
N ARG A 62 3.81 -33.56 -19.47
CA ARG A 62 4.97 -34.12 -20.17
C ARG A 62 6.17 -33.19 -20.09
N THR A 63 5.95 -31.90 -20.29
CA THR A 63 7.02 -30.88 -20.22
C THR A 63 7.58 -30.76 -18.80
N LEU A 64 6.72 -30.73 -17.78
CA LEU A 64 7.13 -30.67 -16.38
C LEU A 64 7.87 -31.94 -15.95
N LYS A 65 7.40 -33.12 -16.33
CA LYS A 65 8.11 -34.38 -16.07
C LYS A 65 9.48 -34.43 -16.77
N ALA A 66 9.59 -33.89 -17.98
CA ALA A 66 10.88 -33.81 -18.68
C ALA A 66 11.87 -32.87 -17.97
N GLN A 67 11.38 -31.77 -17.37
CA GLN A 67 12.22 -30.77 -16.72
C GLN A 67 12.55 -31.09 -15.25
N PHE A 68 11.62 -31.67 -14.51
CA PHE A 68 11.73 -31.92 -13.06
C PHE A 68 11.76 -33.41 -12.71
N GLU A 69 11.91 -34.28 -13.71
CA GLU A 69 11.88 -35.76 -13.64
C GLU A 69 10.52 -36.36 -13.23
N SER A 70 9.75 -35.65 -12.39
CA SER A 70 8.44 -36.05 -11.90
C SER A 70 7.54 -34.85 -11.58
N LEU A 71 6.23 -35.07 -11.50
CA LEU A 71 5.28 -34.04 -11.04
C LEU A 71 5.48 -33.69 -9.57
N GLN A 72 5.87 -34.67 -8.76
CA GLN A 72 6.18 -34.47 -7.34
C GLN A 72 7.41 -33.56 -7.15
N GLY A 73 8.46 -33.75 -7.97
CA GLY A 73 9.64 -32.88 -7.96
C GLY A 73 9.29 -31.44 -8.34
N PHE A 74 8.37 -31.24 -9.29
CA PHE A 74 7.85 -29.91 -9.60
C PHE A 74 7.08 -29.30 -8.41
N ASN A 75 6.17 -30.05 -7.79
CA ASN A 75 5.43 -29.56 -6.61
C ASN A 75 6.38 -29.18 -5.47
N GLU A 76 7.39 -29.99 -5.19
CA GLU A 76 8.42 -29.69 -4.18
C GLU A 76 9.22 -28.43 -4.54
N HIS A 77 9.58 -28.26 -5.81
CA HIS A 77 10.22 -27.04 -6.30
C HIS A 77 9.34 -25.80 -6.10
N VAL A 78 8.03 -25.92 -6.32
CA VAL A 78 7.08 -24.83 -6.06
C VAL A 78 7.00 -24.51 -4.56
N HIS A 79 6.89 -25.52 -3.70
CA HIS A 79 6.79 -25.35 -2.26
C HIS A 79 8.05 -24.76 -1.61
N THR A 80 9.21 -24.97 -2.23
CA THR A 80 10.50 -24.51 -1.72
C THR A 80 10.96 -23.25 -2.43
N THR A 81 11.35 -23.35 -3.71
CA THR A 81 11.98 -22.28 -4.46
C THR A 81 10.99 -21.19 -4.88
N VAL A 82 9.86 -21.55 -5.47
CA VAL A 82 8.88 -20.54 -5.92
C VAL A 82 8.27 -19.84 -4.71
N ARG A 83 7.87 -20.60 -3.68
CA ARG A 83 7.35 -20.03 -2.43
C ARG A 83 8.34 -19.07 -1.79
N SER A 84 9.60 -19.46 -1.62
CA SER A 84 10.60 -18.59 -1.01
C SER A 84 10.86 -17.33 -1.84
N SER A 85 10.97 -17.46 -3.17
CA SER A 85 11.17 -16.34 -4.09
C SER A 85 9.99 -15.35 -4.08
N VAL A 86 8.75 -15.86 -4.11
CA VAL A 86 7.53 -15.04 -4.04
C VAL A 86 7.41 -14.36 -2.67
N LEU A 87 7.66 -15.08 -1.57
CA LEU A 87 7.61 -14.47 -0.24
C LEU A 87 8.71 -13.43 -0.04
N ALA A 88 9.90 -13.64 -0.61
CA ALA A 88 11.01 -12.70 -0.57
C ALA A 88 10.73 -11.45 -1.40
N SER A 89 10.13 -11.58 -2.60
CA SER A 89 9.79 -10.42 -3.45
C SER A 89 8.69 -9.54 -2.85
N LEU A 90 7.81 -10.12 -2.03
CA LEU A 90 6.83 -9.38 -1.23
C LEU A 90 7.44 -8.66 -0.01
N GLY A 91 8.73 -8.87 0.30
CA GLY A 91 9.44 -8.23 1.41
C GLY A 91 9.17 -8.89 2.78
N LEU A 92 9.35 -8.17 3.88
CA LEU A 92 9.00 -8.67 5.23
C LEU A 92 7.48 -8.71 5.42
N GLU A 93 6.96 -9.60 6.27
CA GLU A 93 5.51 -9.77 6.48
C GLU A 93 4.80 -8.49 6.97
N LEU A 94 5.55 -7.63 7.68
CA LEU A 94 5.12 -6.32 8.17
C LEU A 94 5.67 -5.15 7.32
N HIS A 95 6.20 -5.42 6.13
CA HIS A 95 6.67 -4.36 5.24
C HIS A 95 5.50 -3.48 4.80
N TRP A 96 5.64 -2.18 5.03
CA TRP A 96 4.69 -1.19 4.55
C TRP A 96 4.91 -0.96 3.05
N PRO A 97 3.93 -1.26 2.19
CA PRO A 97 4.11 -1.06 0.76
C PRO A 97 4.28 0.44 0.48
N LEU A 98 5.43 0.82 -0.09
CA LEU A 98 5.76 2.22 -0.40
C LEU A 98 4.67 2.91 -1.22
N ALA A 99 3.97 2.19 -2.10
CA ALA A 99 2.84 2.71 -2.85
C ALA A 99 1.75 3.34 -1.96
N TYR A 100 1.52 2.80 -0.75
CA TYR A 100 0.55 3.37 0.20
C TYR A 100 1.09 4.54 1.02
N THR A 101 2.40 4.82 0.97
CA THR A 101 2.97 6.03 1.60
C THR A 101 2.75 7.28 0.75
N TRP A 102 2.57 7.12 -0.56
CA TRP A 102 2.43 8.23 -1.50
C TRP A 102 1.25 9.17 -1.19
N PRO A 103 0.03 8.68 -0.89
CA PRO A 103 -1.07 9.58 -0.52
C PRO A 103 -0.80 10.37 0.76
N ALA A 104 -0.17 9.75 1.77
CA ALA A 104 0.20 10.44 3.01
C ALA A 104 1.27 11.51 2.75
N PHE A 105 2.23 11.22 1.87
CA PHE A 105 3.24 12.19 1.43
C PHE A 105 2.62 13.37 0.68
N LEU A 106 1.71 13.11 -0.27
CA LEU A 106 0.96 14.15 -0.98
C LEU A 106 0.14 15.02 -0.04
N PHE A 107 -0.56 14.41 0.92
CA PHE A 107 -1.33 15.16 1.91
C PHE A 107 -0.45 16.14 2.69
N ARG A 108 0.72 15.69 3.13
CA ARG A 108 1.70 16.57 3.80
C ARG A 108 2.19 17.69 2.89
N LEU A 109 2.49 17.38 1.63
CA LEU A 109 2.92 18.38 0.63
C LEU A 109 1.87 19.46 0.44
N PHE A 110 0.61 19.08 0.23
CA PHE A 110 -0.49 20.03 0.07
C PHE A 110 -0.71 20.86 1.34
N TRP A 111 -0.61 20.26 2.52
CA TRP A 111 -0.72 20.97 3.78
C TRP A 111 0.33 22.08 3.94
N GLU A 112 1.60 21.77 3.68
CA GLU A 112 2.67 22.78 3.75
C GLU A 112 2.52 23.86 2.69
N THR A 113 2.10 23.48 1.47
CA THR A 113 1.89 24.42 0.37
C THR A 113 0.75 25.39 0.67
N ASP A 114 -0.36 24.89 1.24
CA ASP A 114 -1.51 25.71 1.66
C ASP A 114 -1.13 26.69 2.78
N ARG A 115 -0.34 26.25 3.78
CA ARG A 115 0.18 27.14 4.82
C ARG A 115 1.02 28.28 4.25
N ILE A 116 1.88 27.99 3.27
CA ILE A 116 2.69 29.01 2.60
C ILE A 116 1.79 29.99 1.83
N ALA A 117 0.80 29.48 1.10
CA ALA A 117 -0.14 30.31 0.35
C ALA A 117 -0.93 31.25 1.28
N VAL A 118 -1.46 30.74 2.40
CA VAL A 118 -2.17 31.56 3.41
C VAL A 118 -1.26 32.65 3.99
N GLY A 119 -0.01 32.30 4.34
CA GLY A 119 0.97 33.28 4.82
C GLY A 119 1.24 34.40 3.81
N TYR A 120 1.40 34.04 2.53
CA TYR A 120 1.63 35.00 1.45
C TYR A 120 0.42 35.93 1.24
N TRP A 121 -0.80 35.39 1.29
CA TRP A 121 -2.04 36.17 1.20
C TRP A 121 -2.19 37.18 2.35
N LEU A 122 -1.91 36.75 3.59
CA LEU A 122 -1.97 37.62 4.77
C LEU A 122 -0.97 38.78 4.63
N GLN A 123 0.26 38.51 4.18
CA GLN A 123 1.27 39.54 3.96
C GLN A 123 0.84 40.57 2.90
N MET A 124 0.30 40.12 1.77
CA MET A 124 -0.21 41.04 0.73
C MET A 124 -1.39 41.89 1.19
N SER A 125 -2.25 41.35 2.06
CA SER A 125 -3.39 42.10 2.61
C SER A 125 -2.96 43.28 3.48
N GLN A 126 -1.86 43.13 4.24
CA GLN A 126 -1.32 44.19 5.11
C GLN A 126 -0.68 45.34 4.34
N VAL A 127 0.00 45.04 3.22
CA VAL A 127 0.62 46.07 2.36
C VAL A 127 -0.43 46.94 1.67
N ARG A 128 -1.64 46.42 1.45
CA ARG A 128 -2.70 47.11 0.70
C ARG A 128 -3.61 47.97 1.57
N THR A 129 -3.43 48.04 2.89
CA THR A 129 -4.11 49.02 3.74
C THR A 129 -3.39 50.38 3.65
N PRO A 130 -3.87 51.36 2.85
CA PRO A 130 -3.25 52.67 2.79
C PRO A 130 -3.38 53.37 4.15
N ALA A 131 -2.29 53.93 4.65
CA ALA A 131 -2.20 54.66 5.91
C ALA A 131 -3.03 55.97 5.97
N SER A 132 -3.93 56.20 5.01
CA SER A 132 -4.63 57.47 4.82
C SER A 132 -6.00 57.59 5.50
N LEU A 133 -6.39 56.62 6.35
CA LEU A 133 -7.72 56.62 6.99
C LEU A 133 -7.72 56.83 8.52
N THR A 134 -6.57 57.06 9.15
CA THR A 134 -6.47 57.27 10.62
C THR A 134 -6.28 58.73 11.04
N SER A 135 -6.74 59.72 10.27
CA SER A 135 -6.81 61.11 10.71
C SER A 135 -8.25 61.64 10.72
N ARG A 136 -9.01 61.31 11.78
CA ARG A 136 -10.11 62.14 12.29
C ARG A 136 -10.22 61.98 13.79
#